data_AF-A0A7X0XYZ9-F1
#
_entry.id   AF-A0A7X0XYZ9-F1
#
_cell.length_a   1.000
_cell.length_b   1.000
_cell.length_c   1.000
_cell.angle_alpha   90.00
_cell.angle_beta   90.00
_cell.angle_gamma   90.00
#
_symmetry.space_group_name_H-M   'P 1'
#
loop_
_entity.id
_entity.type
_entity.pdbx_description
1 polymer ?
#
loop_
_entity_poly.entity_id
_entity_poly.type
_entity_poly.pdbx_seq_one_letter_code
_entity_poly.pdbx_strand_id
1 'polypeptide(L)'
;MKLKKQMEIILEKRKSLNINDDFGIEKSWNEMTELLSQNEMETINYLEESTEKDLYYISEIFEDVSERLQSEQFINCLRKLDKKFPELDMTQDIDIAESYIGN
;
A
#
# COMPACT_ATOMS: atom_id res chain seq x y z
N MET A 1 -16.29 -0.55 4.99
CA MET A 1 -17.03 -1.13 3.83
C MET A 1 -16.78 -0.42 2.50
N LYS A 2 -16.61 0.91 2.46
CA LYS A 2 -16.38 1.65 1.21
C LYS A 2 -14.94 1.49 0.69
N LEU A 3 -13.95 1.74 1.55
CA LEU A 3 -12.52 1.60 1.24
C LEU A 3 -12.18 0.23 0.64
N LYS A 4 -12.49 -0.85 1.38
CA LYS A 4 -12.25 -2.23 0.95
C LYS A 4 -12.79 -2.55 -0.45
N LYS A 5 -14.05 -2.18 -0.73
CA LYS A 5 -14.67 -2.43 -2.06
C LYS A 5 -13.98 -1.65 -3.17
N GLN A 6 -13.54 -0.42 -2.91
CA GLN A 6 -12.83 0.39 -3.90
C GLN A 6 -11.43 -0.16 -4.15
N MET A 7 -10.70 -0.54 -3.09
CA MET A 7 -9.41 -1.20 -3.20
C MET A 7 -9.50 -2.53 -3.95
N GLU A 8 -10.50 -3.37 -3.68
CA GLU A 8 -10.74 -4.61 -4.41
C GLU A 8 -10.86 -4.37 -5.93
N ILE A 9 -11.61 -3.33 -6.34
CA ILE A 9 -11.76 -2.98 -7.76
C ILE A 9 -10.41 -2.56 -8.38
N ILE A 10 -9.66 -1.71 -7.69
CA ILE A 10 -8.37 -1.19 -8.19
C ILE A 10 -7.32 -2.31 -8.25
N LEU A 11 -7.28 -3.18 -7.24
CA LEU A 11 -6.36 -4.31 -7.17
C LEU A 11 -6.65 -5.35 -8.25
N GLU A 12 -7.91 -5.70 -8.50
CA GLU A 12 -8.24 -6.64 -9.57
C GLU A 12 -7.87 -6.07 -10.95
N LYS A 13 -8.03 -4.76 -11.15
CA LYS A 13 -7.51 -4.07 -12.33
C LYS A 13 -5.98 -4.21 -12.40
N ARG A 14 -5.25 -3.82 -11.35
CA ARG A 14 -3.77 -3.90 -11.28
C ARG A 14 -3.23 -5.30 -11.56
N LYS A 15 -3.87 -6.34 -11.03
CA LYS A 15 -3.52 -7.77 -11.22
C LYS A 15 -3.73 -8.25 -12.65
N SER A 16 -4.68 -7.66 -13.36
CA SER A 16 -5.00 -8.03 -14.75
C SER A 16 -4.11 -7.36 -15.80
N LEU A 17 -3.35 -6.33 -15.40
CA LEU A 17 -2.49 -5.57 -16.32
C LEU A 17 -1.27 -6.39 -16.75
N ASN A 18 -0.82 -6.13 -17.98
CA ASN A 18 0.46 -6.64 -18.44
C ASN A 18 1.58 -5.89 -17.72
N ILE A 19 2.69 -6.58 -17.41
CA ILE A 19 3.85 -5.96 -16.76
C ILE A 19 4.47 -4.82 -17.58
N ASN A 20 4.28 -4.79 -18.90
CA ASN A 20 4.75 -3.72 -19.79
C ASN A 20 3.72 -2.58 -19.98
N ASP A 21 2.56 -2.64 -19.31
CA ASP A 21 1.57 -1.57 -19.33
C ASP A 21 1.86 -0.54 -18.23
N ASP A 22 3.00 0.15 -18.38
CA ASP A 22 3.50 1.11 -17.39
C ASP A 22 2.44 2.18 -17.06
N PHE A 23 1.71 2.66 -18.07
CA PHE A 23 0.64 3.64 -17.89
C PHE A 23 -0.53 3.10 -17.05
N GLY A 24 -0.96 1.87 -17.32
CA GLY A 24 -2.01 1.22 -16.54
C GLY A 24 -1.58 1.01 -15.09
N ILE A 25 -0.33 0.58 -14.89
CA ILE A 25 0.25 0.31 -13.57
C ILE A 25 0.35 1.60 -12.76
N GLU A 26 0.95 2.65 -13.33
CA GLU A 26 1.09 3.96 -12.69
C GLU A 26 -0.29 4.56 -12.34
N LYS A 27 -1.29 4.38 -13.22
CA LYS A 27 -2.66 4.81 -12.92
C LYS A 27 -3.25 4.06 -11.73
N SER A 28 -3.03 2.75 -11.65
CA SER A 28 -3.49 1.94 -10.51
C SER A 28 -2.76 2.33 -9.21
N TRP A 29 -1.46 2.62 -9.26
CA TRP A 29 -0.71 3.14 -8.12
C TRP A 29 -1.31 4.45 -7.61
N ASN A 30 -1.49 5.43 -8.50
CA ASN A 30 -2.10 6.70 -8.14
C ASN A 30 -3.49 6.56 -7.51
N GLU A 31 -4.35 5.70 -8.06
CA GLU A 31 -5.69 5.41 -7.54
C GLU A 31 -5.63 4.78 -6.13
N MET A 32 -4.72 3.83 -5.90
CA MET A 32 -4.53 3.21 -4.58
C MET A 32 -3.96 4.20 -3.57
N THR A 33 -2.93 4.96 -3.95
CA THR A 33 -2.29 5.96 -3.09
C THR A 33 -3.28 7.03 -2.66
N GLU A 34 -4.07 7.58 -3.59
CA GLU A 34 -5.10 8.56 -3.26
C GLU A 34 -6.08 8.01 -2.24
N LEU A 35 -6.54 6.78 -2.43
CA LEU A 35 -7.54 6.17 -1.58
C LEU A 35 -7.00 5.81 -0.18
N LEU A 36 -5.80 5.23 -0.10
CA LEU A 36 -5.17 4.85 1.17
C LEU A 36 -4.62 6.05 1.96
N SER A 37 -4.45 7.21 1.31
CA SER A 37 -4.00 8.42 2.00
C SER A 37 -5.15 9.26 2.58
N GLN A 38 -6.41 8.89 2.34
CA GLN A 38 -7.57 9.69 2.80
C GLN A 38 -7.80 9.62 4.32
N ASN A 39 -7.52 8.47 4.94
CA ASN A 39 -7.75 8.26 6.35
C ASN A 39 -6.81 7.19 6.90
N GLU A 40 -5.88 7.63 7.75
CA GLU A 40 -4.87 6.77 8.37
C GLU A 40 -5.48 5.55 9.09
N MET A 41 -6.50 5.76 9.94
CA MET A 41 -7.09 4.69 10.74
C MET A 41 -7.84 3.67 9.87
N GLU A 42 -8.59 4.12 8.86
CA GLU A 42 -9.24 3.19 7.93
C GLU A 42 -8.21 2.39 7.12
N THR A 43 -7.12 3.04 6.70
CA THR A 43 -6.02 2.40 5.97
C THR A 43 -5.30 1.36 6.82
N ILE A 44 -4.92 1.68 8.04
CA ILE A 44 -4.27 0.73 8.96
C ILE A 44 -5.18 -0.49 9.17
N ASN A 45 -6.46 -0.29 9.48
CA ASN A 45 -7.42 -1.39 9.66
C ASN A 45 -7.55 -2.24 8.40
N TYR A 46 -7.59 -1.61 7.22
CA TYR A 46 -7.66 -2.32 5.94
C TYR A 46 -6.40 -3.17 5.68
N LEU A 47 -5.20 -2.63 5.95
CA LEU A 47 -3.93 -3.35 5.75
C LEU A 47 -3.77 -4.52 6.72
N GLU A 48 -4.16 -4.36 7.98
CA GLU A 48 -4.11 -5.46 8.97
C GLU A 48 -5.02 -6.65 8.59
N GLU A 49 -6.14 -6.36 7.90
CA GLU A 49 -7.08 -7.35 7.35
C GLU A 49 -6.73 -7.86 5.94
N SER A 50 -5.72 -7.27 5.29
CA SER A 50 -5.37 -7.60 3.90
C SER A 50 -4.69 -8.96 3.78
N THR A 51 -4.89 -9.59 2.62
CA THR A 51 -4.24 -10.87 2.31
C THR A 51 -2.80 -10.62 1.85
N GLU A 52 -1.93 -11.62 2.03
CA GLU A 52 -0.54 -11.58 1.54
C GLU A 52 -0.47 -11.21 0.04
N LYS A 53 -1.36 -11.80 -0.77
CA LYS A 53 -1.42 -11.53 -2.21
C LYS A 53 -1.80 -10.08 -2.51
N ASP A 54 -2.72 -9.49 -1.76
CA ASP A 54 -3.08 -8.09 -1.96
C ASP A 54 -1.95 -7.17 -1.49
N LEU A 55 -1.33 -7.48 -0.35
CA LEU A 55 -0.20 -6.73 0.20
C LEU A 55 0.98 -6.68 -0.77
N TYR A 56 1.27 -7.75 -1.50
CA TYR A 56 2.30 -7.75 -2.56
C TYR A 56 2.12 -6.61 -3.57
N TYR A 57 0.88 -6.32 -3.99
CA TYR A 57 0.64 -5.22 -4.94
C TYR A 57 0.53 -3.86 -4.26
N ILE A 58 0.14 -3.83 -2.99
CA ILE A 58 0.02 -2.59 -2.23
C ILE A 58 1.42 -2.09 -1.78
N SER A 59 2.38 -2.99 -1.55
CA SER A 59 3.73 -2.60 -1.11
C SER A 59 4.45 -1.72 -2.14
N GLU A 60 4.11 -1.87 -3.42
CA GLU A 60 4.59 -1.04 -4.53
C GLU A 60 4.34 0.47 -4.34
N ILE A 61 3.44 0.88 -3.43
CA ILE A 61 3.09 2.28 -3.18
C ILE A 61 3.25 2.72 -1.72
N PHE A 62 3.94 1.95 -0.88
CA PHE A 62 4.11 2.31 0.53
C PHE A 62 4.80 3.66 0.72
N GLU A 63 5.77 3.99 -0.13
CA GLU A 63 6.46 5.28 -0.12
C GLU A 63 5.51 6.44 -0.39
N ASP A 64 4.68 6.35 -1.44
CA ASP A 64 3.74 7.41 -1.80
C ASP A 64 2.67 7.63 -0.72
N VAL A 65 2.18 6.55 -0.11
CA VAL A 65 1.19 6.64 0.97
C VAL A 65 1.83 7.23 2.22
N SER A 66 3.07 6.85 2.53
CA SER A 66 3.80 7.39 3.67
C SER A 66 4.08 8.88 3.49
N GLU A 67 4.50 9.32 2.30
CA GLU A 67 4.73 10.72 1.97
C GLU A 67 3.47 11.56 2.23
N ARG A 68 2.28 11.03 1.91
CA ARG A 68 1.01 11.74 2.11
C ARG A 68 0.48 11.68 3.53
N LEU A 69 0.59 10.53 4.21
CA LEU A 69 0.07 10.36 5.57
C LEU A 69 0.98 10.97 6.63
N GLN A 70 2.30 10.98 6.43
CA GLN A 70 3.29 11.43 7.41
C GLN A 70 3.08 10.82 8.81
N SER A 71 2.75 9.51 8.86
CA SER A 71 2.34 8.83 10.11
C SER A 71 3.29 7.73 10.54
N GLU A 72 3.83 7.87 11.76
CA GLU A 72 4.57 6.80 12.42
C GLU A 72 3.71 5.55 12.71
N GLN A 73 2.39 5.70 12.92
CA GLN A 73 1.51 4.54 13.15
C GLN A 73 1.36 3.71 11.88
N PHE A 74 1.34 4.36 10.72
CA PHE A 74 1.35 3.68 9.42
C PHE A 74 2.62 2.83 9.27
N ILE A 75 3.81 3.38 9.51
CA ILE A 75 5.07 2.61 9.45
C ILE A 75 5.07 1.45 10.46
N ASN A 76 4.60 1.69 11.68
CA ASN A 76 4.47 0.62 12.67
C ASN A 76 3.53 -0.50 12.20
N CYS A 77 2.45 -0.18 11.49
CA CYS A 77 1.58 -1.17 10.85
C CYS A 77 2.35 -1.96 9.78
N LEU A 78 3.07 -1.28 8.88
CA LEU A 78 3.86 -1.94 7.84
C LEU A 78 4.91 -2.89 8.42
N ARG A 79 5.65 -2.46 9.46
CA ARG A 79 6.64 -3.31 10.16
C ARG A 79 6.02 -4.53 10.84
N LYS A 80 4.75 -4.48 11.27
CA LYS A 80 4.03 -5.66 11.77
C LYS A 80 3.68 -6.61 10.63
N LEU A 81 3.26 -6.07 9.49
CA LEU A 81 2.91 -6.85 8.30
C LEU A 81 4.14 -7.54 7.71
N ASP A 82 5.28 -6.86 7.67
CA ASP A 82 6.57 -7.42 7.25
C ASP A 82 6.97 -8.64 8.09
N LYS A 83 6.82 -8.55 9.41
CA LYS A 83 7.04 -9.70 10.31
C LYS A 83 6.03 -10.83 10.12
N LYS A 84 4.79 -10.49 9.71
CA LYS A 84 3.71 -11.46 9.50
C LYS A 84 3.85 -12.18 8.15
N PHE A 85 4.39 -11.51 7.14
CA PHE A 85 4.55 -12.00 5.78
C PHE A 85 5.99 -11.78 5.28
N PRO A 86 6.99 -12.45 5.89
CA PRO A 86 8.40 -12.24 5.57
C PRO A 86 8.76 -12.62 4.12
N GLU A 87 7.95 -13.47 3.48
CA GLU A 87 8.13 -13.89 2.07
C GLU A 87 7.88 -12.76 1.06
N LEU A 88 7.23 -11.67 1.47
CA LEU A 88 6.98 -10.51 0.62
C LEU A 88 8.20 -9.59 0.48
N ASP A 89 9.23 -9.75 1.31
CA ASP A 89 10.47 -8.96 1.30
C ASP A 89 10.25 -7.43 1.22
N MET A 90 9.28 -6.92 2.00
CA MET A 90 8.87 -5.52 1.96
C MET A 90 9.77 -4.61 2.80
N THR A 91 10.81 -5.14 3.44
CA THR A 91 11.64 -4.37 4.38
C THR A 91 12.22 -3.12 3.73
N GLN A 92 12.73 -3.21 2.49
CA GLN A 92 13.29 -2.07 1.78
C GLN A 92 12.23 -1.02 1.44
N ASP A 93 11.05 -1.44 0.98
CA ASP A 93 9.94 -0.51 0.68
C ASP A 93 9.51 0.26 1.94
N ILE A 94 9.52 -0.42 3.09
CA ILE A 94 9.17 0.20 4.38
C ILE A 94 10.29 1.12 4.88
N ASP A 95 11.56 0.75 4.70
CA ASP A 95 12.70 1.62 5.02
C ASP A 95 12.63 2.93 4.22
N ILE A 96 12.30 2.83 2.93
CA ILE A 96 12.11 3.99 2.07
C ILE A 96 10.91 4.80 2.58
N ALA A 97 9.75 4.18 2.77
CA ALA A 97 8.55 4.84 3.29
C ALA A 97 8.78 5.58 4.62
N GLU A 98 9.54 4.99 5.54
CA GLU A 98 9.90 5.60 6.83
C GLU A 98 10.78 6.85 6.64
N SER A 99 11.67 6.85 5.65
CA SER A 99 12.54 7.99 5.35
C SER A 99 11.79 9.23 4.84
N TYR A 100 10.56 9.07 4.35
CA TYR A 100 9.69 10.19 3.92
C TYR A 100 8.99 10.89 5.09
N ILE A 101 9.01 10.32 6.30
CA ILE A 101 8.39 10.95 7.47
C ILE A 101 9.28 12.07 8.01
N GLY A 102 8.70 13.28 8.10
CA GLY A 102 9.38 14.45 8.65
C GLY A 102 10.28 15.20 7.66
N ASN A 103 10.20 14.87 6.37
CA ASN A 103 10.74 15.71 5.28
C ASN A 103 9.83 16.90 4.96
#